data_AF-A0A352VKF9-F1
#
_entry.id   AF-A0A352VKF9-F1
#
_cell.length_a   1.000
_cell.length_b   1.000
_cell.length_c   1.000
_cell.angle_alpha   90.00
_cell.angle_beta   90.00
_cell.angle_gamma   90.00
#
_symmetry.space_group_name_H-M   'P 1'
#
loop_
_entity.id
_entity.type
_entity.pdbx_description
1 polymer ?
#
loop_
_entity_poly.entity_id
_entity_poly.type
_entity_poly.pdbx_seq_one_letter_code
_entity_poly.pdbx_strand_id
1 'polypeptide(L)'
;MVALIYPTWNNPPRLVGDLTTPHGNNSPILSPPTGFPALTVPMGFVWDDRLPAGLQIYGDAWSEPTLIRIAYAYEQATHRRRPPNTAPALEGN
;
A
#
# COMPACT_ATOMS: atom_id res chain seq x y z
N MET A 1 19.53 -3.47 9.77
CA MET A 1 18.27 -2.71 9.64
C MET A 1 17.15 -3.61 10.08
N VAL A 2 16.27 -3.14 10.96
CA VAL A 2 15.01 -3.81 11.26
C VAL A 2 13.91 -3.09 10.48
N ALA A 3 13.01 -3.82 9.85
CA ALA A 3 11.85 -3.25 9.17
C ALA A 3 10.58 -3.80 9.81
N LEU A 4 9.62 -2.91 10.07
CA LEU A 4 8.27 -3.27 10.51
C LEU A 4 7.35 -3.28 9.30
N ILE A 5 6.51 -4.31 9.21
CA ILE A 5 5.63 -4.53 8.07
C ILE A 5 4.18 -4.66 8.58
N TYR A 6 3.27 -3.87 8.03
CA TYR A 6 1.86 -3.87 8.43
C TYR A 6 0.95 -3.40 7.28
N PRO A 7 -0.36 -3.71 7.30
CA PRO A 7 -1.30 -3.18 6.32
C PRO A 7 -1.32 -1.64 6.36
N THR A 8 -1.19 -1.01 5.20
CA THR A 8 -1.22 0.46 5.09
C THR A 8 -2.58 1.02 5.53
N TRP A 9 -3.66 0.29 5.24
CA TRP A 9 -5.02 0.66 5.61
C TRP A 9 -5.67 -0.44 6.43
N ASN A 10 -6.36 -0.06 7.51
CA ASN A 10 -7.05 -1.01 8.39
C ASN A 10 -8.42 -1.48 7.87
N ASN A 11 -9.03 -0.71 6.96
CA ASN A 11 -10.30 -1.03 6.30
C ASN A 11 -10.21 -0.58 4.83
N PRO A 12 -10.96 -1.20 3.91
CA PRO A 12 -11.00 -0.78 2.52
C PRO A 12 -11.68 0.59 2.34
N PRO A 13 -11.51 1.19 1.15
CA PRO A 13 -12.27 2.36 0.75
C PRO A 13 -13.78 2.13 0.85
N ARG A 14 -14.49 3.11 1.42
CA ARG A 14 -15.94 3.14 1.41
C ARG A 14 -16.47 3.61 0.06
N LEU A 15 -17.71 3.24 -0.24
CA LEU A 15 -18.46 3.88 -1.32
C LEU A 15 -18.76 5.33 -0.96
N VAL A 16 -18.82 6.20 -1.98
CA VAL A 16 -19.20 7.60 -1.80
C VAL A 16 -20.60 7.68 -1.21
N GLY A 17 -20.75 8.37 -0.07
CA GLY A 17 -22.01 8.50 0.66
C GLY A 17 -22.27 7.43 1.72
N ASP A 18 -21.41 6.40 1.84
CA ASP A 18 -21.53 5.41 2.92
C ASP A 18 -20.94 5.95 4.24
N LEU A 19 -21.84 6.18 5.19
CA LEU A 19 -21.53 6.68 6.53
C LEU A 19 -21.60 5.59 7.61
N THR A 20 -21.90 4.35 7.25
CA THR A 20 -22.28 3.29 8.18
C THR A 20 -21.21 2.22 8.38
N THR A 21 -20.45 1.87 7.33
CA THR A 21 -19.36 0.89 7.42
C THR A 21 -18.16 1.49 8.17
N PRO A 22 -17.18 0.72 8.68
CA PRO A 22 -15.96 1.31 9.28
C PRO A 22 -15.16 2.15 8.28
N HIS A 23 -14.54 3.26 8.71
CA HIS A 23 -13.70 4.06 7.81
C HIS A 23 -12.29 3.48 7.77
N GLY A 24 -11.65 3.60 6.60
CA GLY A 24 -10.22 3.38 6.48
C GLY A 24 -9.44 4.42 7.28
N ASN A 25 -8.34 4.00 7.88
CA ASN A 25 -7.29 4.83 8.44
C ASN A 25 -5.94 4.30 7.93
N ASN A 26 -5.00 5.21 7.67
CA ASN A 26 -3.70 4.92 7.07
C ASN A 26 -2.65 4.38 8.07
N SER A 27 -3.10 3.64 9.09
CA SER A 27 -2.25 3.09 10.16
C SER A 27 -1.25 4.11 10.77
N PRO A 28 -1.68 5.30 11.22
CA PRO A 28 -0.80 6.45 11.49
C PRO A 28 0.00 6.37 12.80
N ILE A 29 0.08 5.19 13.44
CA ILE A 29 0.70 5.02 14.76
C ILE A 29 2.21 5.29 14.67
N LEU A 30 2.87 4.79 13.63
CA LEU A 30 4.32 4.90 13.44
C LEU A 30 4.69 6.03 12.48
N SER A 31 4.08 6.05 11.29
CA SER A 31 4.32 7.05 10.25
C SER A 31 3.05 7.89 10.04
N PRO A 32 3.13 9.22 9.94
CA PRO A 32 4.34 10.07 10.03
C PRO A 32 4.87 10.45 11.44
N PRO A 33 4.23 10.20 12.61
CA PRO A 33 4.64 10.82 13.87
C PRO A 33 6.11 10.66 14.28
N THR A 34 6.73 9.52 13.96
CA THR A 34 8.14 9.24 14.32
C THR A 34 9.16 9.94 13.41
N GLY A 35 8.75 10.47 12.25
CA GLY A 35 9.66 11.06 11.26
C GLY A 35 10.54 10.05 10.51
N PHE A 36 10.35 8.75 10.75
CA PHE A 36 11.14 7.69 10.13
C PHE A 36 10.59 7.31 8.75
N PRO A 37 11.43 6.75 7.86
CA PRO A 37 11.02 6.42 6.51
C PRO A 37 10.02 5.26 6.48
N ALA A 38 8.98 5.42 5.67
CA ALA A 38 8.02 4.38 5.37
C ALA A 38 7.57 4.47 3.91
N LEU A 39 7.36 3.33 3.26
CA LEU A 39 6.79 3.24 1.91
C LEU A 39 5.69 2.19 1.87
N THR A 40 4.78 2.31 0.91
CA THR A 40 3.72 1.32 0.69
C THR A 40 3.89 0.66 -0.66
N VAL A 41 3.77 -0.66 -0.70
CA VAL A 41 3.77 -1.50 -1.91
C VAL A 41 2.45 -2.28 -2.04
N PRO A 42 2.02 -2.68 -3.25
CA PRO A 42 0.79 -3.45 -3.44
C PRO A 42 0.90 -4.85 -2.82
N MET A 43 -0.08 -5.28 -2.01
CA MET A 43 -0.13 -6.65 -1.50
C MET A 43 -1.20 -7.54 -2.11
N GLY A 44 -2.00 -6.98 -3.02
CA GLY A 44 -3.04 -7.69 -3.73
C GLY A 44 -4.35 -6.92 -3.64
N PHE A 45 -5.45 -7.66 -3.65
CA PHE A 45 -6.79 -7.10 -3.70
C PHE A 45 -7.70 -7.78 -2.68
N VAL A 46 -8.71 -7.05 -2.26
CA VAL A 46 -9.76 -7.47 -1.33
C VAL A 46 -11.14 -7.20 -1.97
N TRP A 47 -12.23 -7.65 -1.34
CA TRP A 47 -13.60 -7.51 -1.87
C TRP A 47 -13.77 -8.13 -3.27
N ASP A 48 -13.55 -9.44 -3.34
CA ASP A 48 -13.60 -10.22 -4.59
C ASP A 48 -12.66 -9.68 -5.67
N ASP A 49 -11.41 -9.39 -5.29
CA ASP A 49 -10.34 -8.98 -6.21
C ASP A 49 -10.57 -7.59 -6.86
N ARG A 50 -11.43 -6.74 -6.24
CA ARG A 50 -11.82 -5.42 -6.78
C ARG A 50 -11.06 -4.24 -6.22
N LEU A 51 -10.72 -4.26 -4.93
CA LEU A 51 -10.12 -3.12 -4.24
C LEU A 51 -8.65 -3.41 -3.91
N PRO A 52 -7.69 -2.57 -4.34
CA PRO A 52 -6.28 -2.80 -4.04
C PRO A 52 -6.00 -2.61 -2.55
N ALA A 53 -5.12 -3.45 -2.01
CA ALA A 53 -4.62 -3.35 -0.64
C ALA A 53 -3.11 -3.06 -0.64
N GLY A 54 -2.67 -2.27 0.33
CA GLY A 54 -1.27 -1.85 0.50
C GLY A 54 -0.60 -2.49 1.71
N LEU A 55 0.70 -2.75 1.58
CA LEU A 55 1.60 -3.19 2.63
C LEU A 55 2.62 -2.08 2.90
N GLN A 56 2.64 -1.56 4.12
CA GLN A 56 3.57 -0.54 4.54
C GLN A 56 4.82 -1.20 5.12
N ILE A 57 5.99 -0.76 4.63
CA ILE A 57 7.31 -1.13 5.12
C ILE A 57 7.87 0.11 5.79
N TYR A 58 8.13 0.01 7.09
CA TYR A 58 8.63 1.07 7.95
C TYR A 58 10.04 0.71 8.42
N GLY A 59 10.98 1.65 8.35
CA GLY A 59 12.37 1.43 8.73
C GLY A 59 12.87 2.48 9.71
N ASP A 60 14.09 2.28 10.21
CA ASP A 60 14.78 3.23 11.09
C ASP A 60 15.16 4.53 10.35
N ALA A 61 15.51 5.59 11.08
CA ALA A 61 16.00 6.83 10.49
C ALA A 61 17.16 6.61 9.50
N TRP A 62 17.11 7.31 8.36
CA TRP A 62 18.12 7.30 7.28
C TRP A 62 18.36 5.94 6.61
N SER A 63 17.40 5.02 6.73
CA SER A 63 17.50 3.67 6.19
C SER A 63 16.83 3.50 4.81
N GLU A 64 16.44 4.59 4.16
CA GLU A 64 15.76 4.64 2.86
C GLU A 64 16.44 3.77 1.78
N PRO A 65 17.78 3.74 1.63
CA PRO A 65 18.42 2.91 0.61
C PRO A 65 18.11 1.41 0.79
N THR A 66 18.01 0.95 2.04
CA THR A 66 17.67 -0.45 2.34
C THR A 66 16.16 -0.66 2.22
N LEU A 67 15.35 0.29 2.68
CA LEU A 67 13.89 0.25 2.56
C LEU A 67 13.45 0.09 1.09
N ILE A 68 14.04 0.88 0.19
CA ILE A 68 13.79 0.83 -1.26
C ILE A 68 14.20 -0.53 -1.84
N ARG A 69 15.34 -1.10 -1.42
CA ARG A 69 15.76 -2.45 -1.86
C ARG A 69 14.77 -3.53 -1.44
N ILE A 70 14.26 -3.46 -0.20
CA ILE A 70 13.25 -4.41 0.29
C ILE A 70 11.96 -4.27 -0.52
N ALA A 71 11.48 -3.05 -0.72
CA ALA A 71 10.29 -2.76 -1.52
C ALA A 71 10.41 -3.33 -2.94
N TYR A 72 11.54 -3.03 -3.59
CA TYR A 72 11.85 -3.50 -4.93
C TYR A 72 11.85 -5.04 -4.99
N ALA A 73 12.59 -5.69 -4.10
CA ALA A 73 12.66 -7.15 -4.06
C ALA A 73 11.26 -7.78 -3.88
N TYR A 74 10.43 -7.20 -3.01
CA TYR A 74 9.05 -7.65 -2.80
C TYR A 74 8.18 -7.47 -4.06
N GLU A 75 8.24 -6.30 -4.72
CA GLU A 75 7.45 -6.07 -5.94
C GLU A 75 7.89 -6.97 -7.08
N GLN A 76 9.20 -7.19 -7.26
CA GLN A 76 9.73 -8.11 -8.27
C GLN A 76 9.39 -9.58 -7.97
N ALA A 77 9.29 -9.97 -6.70
CA ALA A 77 8.94 -11.35 -6.35
C ALA A 77 7.44 -11.64 -6.50
N THR A 78 6.58 -10.62 -6.38
CA THR A 78 5.13 -10.85 -6.18
C THR A 78 4.24 -10.33 -7.30
N HIS A 79 4.68 -9.32 -8.06
CA HIS A 79 3.94 -8.72 -9.18
C HIS A 79 2.45 -8.44 -8.87
N ARG A 80 2.14 -7.97 -7.66
CA ARG A 80 0.74 -7.80 -7.18
C ARG A 80 -0.01 -6.65 -7.83
N ARG A 81 0.69 -5.74 -8.52
CA ARG A 81 0.06 -4.61 -9.20
C ARG A 81 -0.68 -5.07 -10.46
N ARG A 82 -1.91 -4.57 -10.64
CA ARG A 82 -2.72 -4.77 -11.84
C ARG A 82 -3.31 -3.44 -12.29
N PRO A 83 -3.41 -3.16 -13.59
CA PRO A 83 -4.12 -1.98 -14.07
C PRO A 83 -5.62 -2.07 -13.73
N PRO A 84 -6.30 -0.95 -13.44
CA PRO A 84 -7.73 -0.96 -13.18
C PRO A 84 -8.52 -1.14 -14.48
N ASN A 85 -9.62 -1.91 -14.43
CA ASN A 85 -10.50 -2.13 -15.58
C ASN A 85 -11.18 -0.84 -16.09
N THR A 86 -11.25 0.19 -15.26
CA THR A 86 -11.88 1.48 -15.59
C THR A 86 -10.99 2.40 -16.42
N ALA A 87 -9.72 2.05 -16.63
CA ALA A 87 -8.79 2.82 -17.44
C ALA A 87 -8.01 1.88 -18.38
N PRO A 88 -8.66 1.37 -19.44
CA PRO A 88 -7.99 0.54 -20.44
C PRO A 88 -6.91 1.35 -21.17
N ALA A 89 -5.98 0.63 -21.81
CA ALA A 89 -5.00 1.26 -22.70
C ALA A 89 -5.74 2.03 -23.81
N LEU A 90 -5.22 3.20 -24.19
CA LEU A 90 -5.74 3.91 -25.34
C LEU A 90 -5.39 3.12 -26.59
N GLU A 91 -6.38 2.88 -27.46
CA GLU A 91 -6.14 2.29 -28.78
C GLU A 91 -5.20 3.23 -29.55
N GLY A 92 -4.03 2.70 -29.94
CA GLY A 92 -3.03 3.45 -30.70
C GLY A 92 -3.45 3.67 -32.15
N ASN A 93 -3.12 4.84 -32.70
CA ASN A 93 -3.05 5.10 -34.14
C ASN A 93 -1.66 4.70 -34.64
#